data_AF-I7ZAL1-F1
#
_entry.id   AF-I7ZAL1-F1
#
_cell.length_a   1.000
_cell.length_b   1.000
_cell.length_c   1.000
_cell.angle_alpha   90.00
_cell.angle_beta   90.00
_cell.angle_gamma   90.00
#
_symmetry.space_group_name_H-M   'P 1'
#
loop_
_entity.id
_entity.type
_entity.pdbx_description
1 polymer ?
#
loop_
_entity_poly.entity_id
_entity_poly.type
_entity_poly.pdbx_seq_one_letter_code
_entity_poly.pdbx_strand_id
1 'polypeptide(L)' 'MPGSDRDAHGCIPSAGYLWCEKSARCERPWELAQAQGFEASQASVEAYCTSPKP' A
#
# COMPACT_ATOMS: atom_id res chain seq x y z
N MET A 1 -19.10 6.91 -14.88
CA MET A 1 -19.09 6.75 -13.41
C MET A 1 -17.71 6.28 -13.01
N PRO A 2 -16.82 7.12 -12.44
CA PRO A 2 -15.50 6.67 -12.02
C PRO A 2 -15.56 6.40 -10.51
N GLY A 3 -15.45 5.14 -10.09
CA GLY A 3 -15.51 4.84 -8.66
C GLY A 3 -15.25 3.39 -8.28
N SER A 4 -14.61 2.60 -9.14
CA SER A 4 -14.45 1.16 -8.91
C SER A 4 -13.01 0.67 -8.96
N ASP A 5 -12.01 1.54 -8.93
CA ASP A 5 -10.62 1.13 -8.70
C ASP A 5 -10.35 1.00 -7.20
N ARG A 6 -11.32 0.56 -6.42
CA ARG A 6 -11.13 0.29 -5.00
C ARG A 6 -10.84 -1.19 -4.81
N ASP A 7 -9.79 -1.51 -4.07
CA ASP A 7 -9.52 -2.87 -3.64
C ASP A 7 -10.54 -3.34 -2.59
N ALA A 8 -10.39 -4.58 -2.10
CA ALA A 8 -11.28 -5.17 -1.09
C ALA A 8 -11.35 -4.36 0.22
N HIS A 9 -10.35 -3.50 0.48
CA HIS A 9 -10.27 -2.64 1.66
C HIS A 9 -10.71 -1.21 1.39
N GLY A 10 -11.09 -0.88 0.15
CA GLY A 10 -11.49 0.47 -0.25
C GLY A 10 -10.33 1.37 -0.67
N CYS A 11 -9.10 0.86 -0.77
CA CYS A 11 -7.95 1.63 -1.24
C CYS A 11 -7.95 1.73 -2.75
N ILE A 12 -7.40 2.83 -3.28
CA ILE A 12 -7.42 3.11 -4.71
C ILE A 12 -6.03 2.82 -5.34
N PRO A 13 -5.73 1.59 -5.78
CA PRO A 13 -4.47 1.26 -6.44
C PRO A 13 -4.22 2.10 -7.70
N SER A 14 -5.26 2.50 -8.43
CA SER A 14 -5.10 3.38 -9.60
C SER A 14 -4.59 4.79 -9.24
N ALA A 15 -4.84 5.24 -8.01
CA ALA A 15 -4.31 6.48 -7.46
C ALA A 15 -2.97 6.28 -6.72
N GLY A 16 -2.40 5.07 -6.79
CA GLY A 16 -1.17 4.70 -6.10
C GLY A 16 -1.34 4.48 -4.60
N TYR A 17 -2.54 4.13 -4.13
CA TYR A 17 -2.74 3.69 -2.75
C TYR A 17 -2.68 2.17 -2.65
N LEU A 18 -1.96 1.67 -1.66
CA LEU A 18 -1.86 0.24 -1.36
C LEU A 18 -2.41 -0.02 0.04
N TRP A 19 -3.28 -1.02 0.18
CA TRP A 19 -3.69 -1.46 1.50
C TRP A 19 -2.53 -2.08 2.27
N CYS A 20 -2.36 -1.65 3.53
CA CYS A 20 -1.38 -2.19 4.44
C CYS A 20 -2.03 -2.86 5.64
N GLU A 21 -1.92 -4.19 5.76
CA GLU A 21 -2.48 -4.93 6.91
C GLU A 21 -1.80 -4.53 8.22
N LYS A 22 -0.52 -4.15 8.18
CA LYS A 22 0.23 -3.64 9.34
C LYS A 22 -0.37 -2.38 9.96
N SER A 23 -0.80 -1.44 9.12
CA SER A 23 -1.37 -0.15 9.55
C SER A 23 -2.90 -0.14 9.52
N ALA A 24 -3.51 -1.18 8.95
CA ALA A 24 -4.92 -1.25 8.55
C ALA A 24 -5.39 0.02 7.82
N ARG A 25 -4.55 0.53 6.91
CA ARG A 25 -4.77 1.78 6.17
C ARG A 25 -4.25 1.70 4.75
N CYS A 26 -4.78 2.56 3.89
CA CYS A 26 -4.29 2.77 2.55
C CYS A 26 -3.02 3.63 2.60
N GLU A 27 -1.87 2.98 2.53
CA GLU A 27 -0.56 3.62 2.54
C GLU A 27 -0.11 3.92 1.11
N ARG A 28 0.66 4.98 0.95
CA ARG A 28 1.26 5.33 -0.34
C ARG A 28 2.64 4.70 -0.45
N PRO A 29 2.92 3.94 -1.53
CA PRO A 29 4.17 3.23 -1.68
C PRO A 29 5.42 4.09 -1.47
N TRP A 30 5.44 5.29 -2.06
CA TRP A 30 6.57 6.21 -1.95
C TRP A 30 6.72 6.85 -0.56
N GLU A 31 5.62 7.09 0.16
CA GLU A 31 5.68 7.62 1.53
C GLU A 31 6.13 6.55 2.51
N LEU A 32 5.59 5.32 2.39
CA LEU A 32 5.98 4.21 3.23
C LEU A 32 7.44 3.80 3.00
N ALA A 33 7.86 3.70 1.75
CA ALA A 33 9.23 3.39 1.39
C ALA A 33 10.22 4.42 1.93
N GLN A 34 9.89 5.73 1.85
CA GLN A 34 10.74 6.77 2.41
C GLN A 34 10.79 6.71 3.95
N ALA A 35 9.66 6.45 4.61
CA ALA A 35 9.59 6.33 6.07
C ALA A 35 10.31 5.09 6.62
N GLN A 36 10.31 3.99 5.86
CA GLN A 36 10.91 2.71 6.25
C GLN A 36 12.32 2.50 5.68
N GLY A 37 12.76 3.32 4.74
CA GLY A 37 14.10 3.25 4.15
C GLY A 37 14.31 2.11 3.15
N PHE A 38 13.26 1.74 2.40
CA PHE A 38 13.36 0.73 1.35
C PHE A 38 12.98 1.31 -0.02
N GLU A 39 13.05 0.48 -1.06
CA GLU A 39 12.84 0.90 -2.44
C GLU A 39 11.37 1.28 -2.69
N ALA A 40 11.13 2.45 -3.30
CA ALA A 40 9.81 3.03 -3.53
C ALA A 40 9.03 2.37 -4.67
N SER A 41 9.01 1.03 -4.69
CA SER A 41 8.19 0.23 -5.60
C SER A 41 6.96 -0.30 -4.90
N GLN A 42 5.88 -0.38 -5.65
CA GLN A 42 4.65 -1.03 -5.24
C GLN A 42 4.91 -2.47 -4.75
N ALA A 43 5.83 -3.21 -5.39
CA ALA A 43 6.17 -4.58 -4.99
C ALA A 43 6.84 -4.65 -3.62
N SER A 44 7.78 -3.73 -3.34
CA SER A 44 8.49 -3.65 -2.06
C SER A 44 7.54 -3.29 -0.92
N VAL A 45 6.60 -2.38 -1.20
CA VAL A 45 5.58 -1.91 -0.24
C VAL A 45 4.52 -2.99 -0.03
N GLU A 46 4.09 -3.68 -1.08
CA GLU A 46 3.19 -4.83 -0.99
C GLU A 46 3.79 -5.94 -0.15
N ALA A 47 5.04 -6.31 -0.41
CA ALA A 47 5.77 -7.29 0.39
C ALA A 47 5.88 -6.84 1.85
N TYR A 48 6.18 -5.56 2.11
CA TYR A 48 6.20 -5.02 3.47
C TYR A 48 4.83 -5.13 4.14
N CYS A 49 3.77 -4.75 3.44
CA CYS A 49 2.42 -4.70 3.97
C CYS A 49 1.75 -6.06 4.15
N THR A 50 2.09 -7.04 3.32
CA THR A 50 1.62 -8.43 3.40
C THR A 50 2.52 -9.33 4.24
N SER A 51 3.72 -8.89 4.62
CA SER A 51 4.59 -9.66 5.51
C SER A 51 4.11 -9.55 6.97
N PRO A 52 3.54 -10.61 7.57
CA PRO A 52 3.26 -10.63 8.99
C PRO A 52 4.59 -10.46 9.74
N LYS A 53 4.64 -9.49 10.67
CA LYS A 53 5.80 -9.39 11.57
C LYS A 53 5.77 -10.66 12.45
N PRO A 54 6.88 -11.41 12.59
CA PRO A 54 6.93 -12.53 13.53
C PRO A 54 6.72 -12.07 14.98
#